data_AF-A0A7V9KMK8-F1
#
_entry.id   AF-A0A7V9KMK8-F1
#
_cell.length_a   1.000
_cell.length_b   1.000
_cell.length_c   1.000
_cell.angle_alpha   90.00
_cell.angle_beta   90.00
_cell.angle_gamma   90.00
#
_symmetry.space_group_name_H-M   'P 1'
#
loop_
_entity.id
_entity.type
_entity.pdbx_description
1 polymer ?
#
loop_
_entity_poly.entity_id
_entity_poly.type
_entity_poly.pdbx_seq_one_letter_code
_entity_poly.pdbx_strand_id
1 'polypeptide(L)'
;MNILERLRQRAASSLQHIVLPEGDDPRTVVAAAICVQQKIARITLLGSEETIRSGAQNAGANLEGVEVIDHRKASDFDKMASYYYDLRRAKGMMADEARSALADPLYYGNLMVRMGRADGSV
;
A
#
# COMPACT_ATOMS: atom_id res chain seq x y z
N MET A 1 6.13 30.68 2.83
CA MET A 1 5.98 29.21 2.90
C MET A 1 4.51 28.89 3.11
N ASN A 2 3.88 28.17 2.19
CA ASN A 2 2.46 27.80 2.28
C ASN A 2 2.25 26.55 3.14
N ILE A 3 0.99 26.19 3.40
CA ILE A 3 0.65 25.06 4.28
C ILE A 3 1.15 23.72 3.73
N LEU A 4 1.10 23.50 2.41
CA LEU A 4 1.54 22.24 1.79
C LEU A 4 3.05 22.07 1.88
N GLU A 5 3.82 23.15 1.71
CA GLU A 5 5.27 23.14 1.88
C GLU A 5 5.66 22.77 3.33
N ARG A 6 4.96 23.34 4.32
CA ARG A 6 5.17 22.99 5.74
C ARG A 6 4.89 21.51 6.01
N LEU A 7 3.81 20.96 5.44
CA LEU A 7 3.47 19.55 5.62
C LEU A 7 4.52 18.63 4.97
N ARG A 8 4.96 18.94 3.74
CA ARG A 8 6.01 18.19 3.05
C ARG A 8 7.34 18.20 3.81
N GLN A 9 7.75 19.34 4.35
CA GLN A 9 8.97 19.43 5.17
C GLN A 9 8.87 18.55 6.44
N ARG A 10 7.72 18.56 7.12
CA ARG A 10 7.51 17.72 8.29
C ARG A 10 7.54 16.23 7.93
N ALA A 11 6.91 15.84 6.82
CA ALA A 11 6.94 14.47 6.32
C ALA A 11 8.36 14.02 6.00
N ALA A 12 9.16 14.86 5.32
CA ALA A 12 10.56 14.57 5.03
C ALA A 12 11.44 14.46 6.28
N SER A 13 11.17 15.24 7.34
CA SER A 13 11.90 15.15 8.62
C SER A 13 11.58 13.91 9.46
N SER A 14 10.47 13.24 9.18
CA SER A 14 10.01 12.04 9.90
C SER A 14 9.35 11.09 8.92
N LEU A 15 10.17 10.48 8.07
CA LEU A 15 9.73 9.71 6.91
C LEU A 15 8.82 8.55 7.34
N GLN A 16 7.53 8.64 6.99
CA GLN A 16 6.53 7.60 7.24
C GLN A 16 6.42 6.64 6.05
N HIS A 17 5.88 5.45 6.30
CA HIS A 17 5.58 4.43 5.30
C HIS A 17 4.10 4.45 4.95
N ILE A 18 3.78 4.79 3.70
CA ILE A 18 2.41 4.83 3.20
C ILE A 18 2.20 3.70 2.20
N VAL A 19 1.15 2.90 2.42
CA VAL A 19 0.67 1.92 1.46
C VAL A 19 -0.40 2.55 0.57
N LEU A 20 -0.36 2.26 -0.72
CA LEU A 20 -1.29 2.75 -1.72
C LEU A 20 -1.93 1.53 -2.40
N PRO A 21 -3.18 1.17 -2.03
CA PRO A 21 -3.85 -0.03 -2.53
C PRO A 21 -4.25 0.01 -4.01
N GLU A 22 -4.34 1.21 -4.59
CA GLU A 22 -4.80 1.48 -5.97
C GLU A 22 -3.63 1.46 -6.98
N GLY A 23 -2.80 0.41 -6.94
CA GLY A 23 -1.60 0.33 -7.80
C GLY A 23 -1.90 0.25 -9.31
N ASP A 24 -3.13 -0.09 -9.69
CA ASP A 24 -3.60 -0.10 -11.07
C ASP A 24 -4.01 1.29 -11.58
N ASP A 25 -4.18 2.30 -10.70
CA ASP A 25 -4.45 3.68 -11.11
C ASP A 25 -3.13 4.41 -11.49
N PRO A 26 -2.99 4.87 -12.75
CA PRO A 26 -1.79 5.57 -13.19
C PRO A 26 -1.44 6.83 -12.39
N ARG A 27 -2.45 7.53 -11.84
CA ARG A 27 -2.25 8.73 -11.02
C ARG A 27 -1.59 8.37 -9.70
N THR A 28 -1.99 7.25 -9.10
CA THR A 28 -1.42 6.71 -7.87
C THR A 28 0.03 6.27 -8.09
N VAL A 29 0.31 5.60 -9.21
CA VAL A 29 1.67 5.20 -9.62
C VAL A 29 2.60 6.42 -9.80
N VAL A 30 2.13 7.47 -10.49
CA VAL A 30 2.89 8.72 -10.65
C VAL A 30 3.12 9.41 -9.30
N ALA A 31 2.08 9.48 -8.45
CA ALA A 31 2.21 10.08 -7.12
C ALA A 31 3.21 9.33 -6.24
N ALA A 32 3.22 7.99 -6.29
CA ALA A 32 4.18 7.15 -5.57
C ALA A 32 5.63 7.50 -5.96
N ALA A 33 5.92 7.56 -7.26
CA ALA A 33 7.22 7.95 -7.77
C ALA A 33 7.66 9.34 -7.27
N ILE A 34 6.76 10.32 -7.35
CA ILE A 34 7.02 11.69 -6.87
C ILE A 34 7.31 11.71 -5.37
N CYS A 35 6.53 10.99 -4.56
CA CYS A 35 6.70 10.94 -3.11
C CYS A 35 8.06 10.36 -2.69
N VAL A 36 8.50 9.29 -3.35
CA VAL A 36 9.82 8.68 -3.09
C VAL A 36 10.94 9.59 -3.59
N GLN A 37 10.83 10.15 -4.80
CA GLN A 37 11.82 11.09 -5.35
C GLN A 37 12.01 12.32 -4.46
N GLN A 38 10.92 12.86 -3.91
CA GLN A 38 10.94 14.00 -3.00
C GLN A 38 11.30 13.62 -1.55
N LYS A 39 11.48 12.33 -1.25
CA LYS A 39 11.80 11.81 0.08
C LYS A 39 10.80 12.27 1.14
N ILE A 40 9.51 12.26 0.81
CA ILE A 40 8.44 12.65 1.74
C ILE A 40 7.69 11.45 2.33
N ALA A 41 7.83 10.26 1.75
CA ALA A 41 7.35 9.00 2.30
C ALA A 41 8.12 7.80 1.71
N ARG A 42 8.19 6.69 2.46
CA ARG A 42 8.42 5.35 1.89
C ARG A 42 7.08 4.85 1.33
N ILE A 43 7.07 4.35 0.10
CA ILE A 43 5.82 3.96 -0.57
C ILE A 43 5.83 2.47 -0.91
N THR A 44 4.70 1.80 -0.64
CA THR A 44 4.38 0.48 -1.19
C THR A 44 3.11 0.57 -2.03
N LEU A 45 3.18 0.18 -3.30
CA LEU A 45 2.01 -0.02 -4.16
C LEU A 45 1.51 -1.46 -4.02
N LEU A 46 0.20 -1.66 -3.88
CA LEU A 46 -0.41 -2.99 -3.92
C LEU A 46 -1.06 -3.26 -5.27
N GLY A 47 -0.91 -4.49 -5.77
CA GLY A 47 -1.56 -4.95 -7.00
C GLY A 47 -0.66 -5.83 -7.85
N SER A 48 -1.14 -6.20 -9.04
CA SER A 48 -0.36 -6.99 -9.98
C SER A 48 0.91 -6.23 -10.38
N GLU A 49 2.07 -6.85 -10.14
CA GLU A 49 3.36 -6.23 -10.47
C GLU A 49 3.47 -5.88 -11.96
N GLU A 50 2.96 -6.75 -12.84
CA GLU A 50 2.92 -6.51 -14.28
C GLU A 50 2.09 -5.27 -14.62
N THR A 51 0.89 -5.14 -14.03
CA THR A 51 -0.02 -4.01 -14.27
C THR A 51 0.59 -2.71 -13.77
N ILE A 52 1.15 -2.70 -12.55
CA ILE A 52 1.78 -1.53 -11.94
C ILE A 52 2.98 -1.06 -12.78
N ARG A 53 3.87 -1.99 -13.15
CA ARG A 53 5.07 -1.64 -13.94
C ARG A 53 4.72 -1.15 -15.33
N SER A 54 3.74 -1.78 -15.98
CA SER A 54 3.25 -1.32 -17.30
C SER A 54 2.59 0.06 -17.21
N GLY A 55 1.77 0.29 -16.16
CA GLY A 55 1.17 1.59 -15.89
C GLY A 55 2.21 2.69 -15.65
N ALA A 56 3.27 2.38 -14.89
CA ALA A 56 4.38 3.30 -14.64
C ALA A 56 5.12 3.65 -15.94
N GLN A 57 5.42 2.66 -16.77
CA GLN A 57 6.08 2.88 -18.07
C GLN A 57 5.24 3.78 -18.98
N ASN A 58 3.94 3.51 -19.09
CA ASN A 58 3.01 4.31 -19.91
C ASN A 58 2.87 5.75 -19.41
N ALA A 59 2.95 5.96 -18.10
CA ALA A 59 2.87 7.27 -17.48
C ALA A 59 4.24 8.00 -17.37
N GLY A 60 5.34 7.36 -17.78
CA GLY A 60 6.70 7.91 -17.62
C GLY A 60 7.17 8.03 -16.17
N ALA A 61 6.63 7.24 -15.25
CA ALA A 61 6.98 7.25 -13.84
C ALA A 61 8.14 6.28 -13.54
N ASN A 62 9.18 6.76 -12.84
CA ASN A 62 10.26 5.90 -12.33
C ASN A 62 9.88 5.35 -10.95
N LEU A 63 9.74 4.02 -10.85
CA LEU A 63 9.44 3.32 -9.59
C LEU A 63 10.67 2.94 -8.76
N GLU A 64 11.85 3.47 -9.08
CA GLU A 64 13.04 3.27 -8.25
C GLU A 64 12.78 3.71 -6.79
N GLY A 65 12.98 2.78 -5.85
CA GLY A 65 12.71 3.01 -4.42
C GLY A 65 11.24 2.88 -4.01
N VAL A 66 10.31 2.64 -4.94
CA VAL A 66 8.92 2.26 -4.64
C VAL A 66 8.84 0.74 -4.51
N GLU A 67 8.32 0.26 -3.39
CA GLU A 67 8.05 -1.16 -3.20
C GLU A 67 6.74 -1.54 -3.92
N VAL A 68 6.70 -2.71 -4.55
CA VAL A 68 5.51 -3.24 -5.21
C VAL A 68 5.21 -4.61 -4.63
N ILE A 69 3.99 -4.81 -4.16
CA ILE A 69 3.54 -6.08 -3.60
C ILE A 69 2.29 -6.55 -4.34
N ASP A 70 2.38 -7.70 -5.01
CA ASP A 70 1.21 -8.47 -5.41
C ASP A 70 0.66 -9.17 -4.17
N HIS A 71 -0.32 -8.54 -3.52
CA HIS A 71 -0.89 -8.99 -2.26
C HIS A 71 -1.47 -10.40 -2.36
N ARG A 72 -1.95 -10.83 -3.54
CA ARG A 72 -2.53 -12.16 -3.76
C ARG A 72 -1.48 -13.26 -3.81
N LYS A 73 -0.21 -12.91 -4.05
CA LYS A 73 0.94 -13.81 -4.11
C LYS A 73 1.95 -13.53 -3.00
N ALA A 74 1.63 -12.64 -2.07
CA ALA A 74 2.51 -12.28 -0.98
C ALA A 74 2.75 -13.50 -0.08
N SER A 75 4.02 -13.73 0.28
CA SER A 75 4.43 -14.89 1.11
C SER A 75 3.73 -14.97 2.46
N ASP A 76 3.19 -13.85 2.94
CA ASP A 76 2.51 -13.71 4.22
C ASP A 76 0.99 -13.57 4.10
N PHE A 77 0.42 -13.83 2.92
CA PHE A 77 -1.02 -13.76 2.67
C PHE A 77 -1.83 -14.59 3.67
N ASP A 78 -1.44 -15.85 3.90
CA ASP A 78 -2.17 -16.73 4.83
C ASP A 78 -2.07 -16.24 6.29
N LYS A 79 -0.94 -15.63 6.67
CA LYS A 79 -0.78 -15.01 7.99
C LYS A 79 -1.70 -13.81 8.14
N MET A 80 -1.80 -12.96 7.12
CA MET A 80 -2.71 -11.82 7.10
C MET A 80 -4.17 -12.29 7.16
N ALA A 81 -4.52 -13.36 6.44
CA ALA A 81 -5.89 -13.90 6.40
C ALA A 81 -6.29 -14.47 7.77
N SER A 82 -5.40 -15.25 8.41
CA SER A 82 -5.61 -15.75 9.77
C SER A 82 -5.79 -14.59 10.76
N TYR A 83 -4.93 -13.57 10.68
CA TYR A 83 -5.04 -12.40 11.54
C TYR A 83 -6.37 -11.66 11.35
N TYR A 84 -6.83 -11.52 10.11
CA TYR A 84 -8.13 -10.91 9.83
C TYR A 84 -9.30 -11.73 10.36
N TYR A 85 -9.25 -13.06 10.19
CA TYR A 85 -10.24 -13.97 10.76
C TYR A 85 -10.31 -13.81 12.29
N ASP A 86 -9.18 -13.82 12.99
CA ASP A 86 -9.15 -13.66 14.45
C ASP A 86 -9.76 -12.34 14.92
N LEU A 87 -9.59 -11.26 14.16
CA LEU A 87 -10.22 -9.96 14.45
C LEU A 87 -11.73 -9.96 14.26
N ARG A 88 -12.27 -10.84 13.41
CA ARG A 88 -13.66 -10.76 12.93
C ARG A 88 -14.50 -11.98 13.29
N ARG A 89 -13.92 -13.08 13.78
CA ARG A 89 -14.63 -14.32 14.16
C ARG A 89 -15.74 -14.08 15.18
N ALA A 90 -15.55 -13.15 16.12
CA ALA A 90 -16.58 -12.77 17.10
C ALA A 90 -17.81 -12.08 16.47
N LYS A 91 -17.70 -11.62 15.21
CA LYS A 91 -18.78 -11.03 14.42
C LYS A 91 -19.36 -12.02 13.40
N GLY A 92 -19.07 -13.32 13.53
CA GLY A 92 -19.61 -14.37 12.68
C GLY A 92 -18.88 -14.57 11.35
N MET A 93 -17.70 -13.98 11.16
CA MET A 93 -16.89 -14.22 9.95
C MET A 93 -16.31 -15.63 9.93
N MET A 94 -16.34 -16.28 8.77
CA MET A 94 -15.71 -17.58 8.49
C MET A 94 -14.28 -17.39 7.95
N ALA A 95 -13.44 -18.42 8.08
CA ALA A 95 -12.04 -18.35 7.63
C ALA A 95 -11.91 -18.11 6.11
N ASP A 96 -12.75 -18.76 5.30
CA ASP A 96 -12.74 -18.58 3.84
C ASP A 96 -13.21 -17.19 3.41
N GLU A 97 -14.13 -16.58 4.17
CA GLU A 97 -14.56 -15.19 3.95
C GLU A 97 -13.41 -14.23 4.25
N ALA A 98 -12.66 -14.45 5.34
CA ALA A 98 -11.50 -13.64 5.68
C ALA A 98 -10.41 -13.74 4.61
N ARG A 99 -10.15 -14.95 4.10
CA ARG A 99 -9.20 -15.18 3.01
C ARG A 99 -9.65 -14.49 1.71
N SER A 100 -10.93 -14.60 1.38
CA SER A 100 -11.51 -13.96 0.18
C SER A 100 -11.45 -12.44 0.26
N ALA A 101 -11.70 -11.86 1.44
CA ALA A 101 -11.59 -10.42 1.66
C ALA A 101 -10.16 -9.90 1.41
N LEU A 102 -9.12 -10.68 1.71
CA LEU A 102 -7.73 -10.26 1.44
C LEU A 102 -7.33 -10.28 -0.04
N ALA A 103 -8.16 -10.81 -0.93
CA ALA A 103 -7.93 -10.63 -2.37
C ALA A 103 -8.14 -9.16 -2.81
N ASP A 104 -8.85 -8.37 -2.01
CA ASP A 104 -9.00 -6.92 -2.19
C ASP A 104 -7.80 -6.18 -1.54
N PRO A 105 -7.04 -5.37 -2.31
CA PRO A 105 -5.87 -4.67 -1.81
C PRO A 105 -6.19 -3.70 -0.66
N LEU A 106 -7.42 -3.16 -0.56
CA LEU A 106 -7.82 -2.27 0.54
C LEU A 106 -7.77 -2.99 1.89
N TYR A 107 -8.23 -4.24 1.95
CA TYR A 107 -8.15 -5.02 3.19
C TYR A 107 -6.70 -5.37 3.54
N TYR A 108 -5.91 -5.76 2.54
CA TYR A 108 -4.50 -6.07 2.75
C TYR A 108 -3.71 -4.86 3.24
N GLY A 109 -3.89 -3.69 2.61
CA GLY A 109 -3.27 -2.43 3.01
C GLY A 109 -3.67 -1.99 4.42
N ASN A 110 -4.95 -2.09 4.77
CA ASN A 110 -5.42 -1.79 6.12
C ASN A 110 -4.78 -2.69 7.18
N LEU A 111 -4.55 -3.97 6.87
CA LEU A 111 -3.85 -4.88 7.76
C LEU A 111 -2.36 -4.58 7.86
N MET A 112 -1.71 -4.14 6.78
CA MET A 112 -0.33 -3.67 6.84
C MET A 112 -0.21 -2.53 7.86
N VAL A 113 -1.13 -1.56 7.83
CA VAL A 113 -1.16 -0.47 8.81
C VAL A 113 -1.41 -1.00 10.22
N ARG A 114 -2.46 -1.81 10.39
CA ARG A 114 -2.84 -2.34 11.71
C ARG A 114 -1.73 -3.17 12.37
N MET A 115 -0.94 -3.89 11.58
CA MET A 115 0.16 -4.75 12.05
C MET A 115 1.49 -3.99 12.17
N GLY A 116 1.51 -2.67 11.98
CA GLY A 116 2.71 -1.84 12.09
C GLY A 116 3.71 -2.06 10.94
N ARG A 117 3.26 -2.59 9.80
CA ARG A 117 4.06 -2.76 8.58
C ARG A 117 4.01 -1.54 7.67
N ALA A 118 3.06 -0.64 7.89
CA ALA A 118 2.95 0.68 7.30
C ALA A 118 2.41 1.65 8.37
N ASP A 119 2.66 2.94 8.21
CA ASP A 119 2.21 3.99 9.13
C ASP A 119 0.86 4.60 8.70
N GLY A 120 0.48 4.40 7.43
CA GLY A 120 -0.80 4.86 6.89
C GLY A 120 -1.14 4.23 5.55
N SER A 121 -2.40 4.37 5.14
CA SER A 121 -2.92 3.99 3.83
C SER A 121 -3.70 5.16 3.26
N VAL A 122 -3.65 5.32 1.93
CA VAL A 122 -4.47 6.28 1.17
C VAL A 122 -5.15 5.53 0.04
#